data_AF-A0AAP6GEK7-F1
#
_entry.id   AF-A0AAP6GEK7-F1
#
_cell.length_a   1.000
_cell.length_b   1.000
_cell.length_c   1.000
_cell.angle_alpha   90.00
_cell.angle_beta   90.00
_cell.angle_gamma   90.00
#
_symmetry.space_group_name_H-M   'P 1'
#
loop_
_entity.id
_entity.type
_entity.pdbx_description
1 polymer ?
#
loop_
_entity_poly.entity_id
_entity_poly.type
_entity_poly.pdbx_seq_one_letter_code
_entity_poly.pdbx_strand_id
1 'polypeptide(L)' 'MAPTHGPLVTHWLAARAEFIAAGGEARGDRDIARELLALGAVRSVYWLALGQGETALAREIGDWWHECAPLHGQGEVIQ' A
#
# COMPACT_ATOMS: atom_id res chain seq x y z
N MET A 1 -3.88 -24.97 -8.60
CA MET A 1 -4.83 -23.90 -8.21
C MET A 1 -4.02 -22.86 -7.47
N ALA A 2 -3.92 -21.63 -7.99
CA ALA A 2 -3.26 -20.55 -7.25
C ALA A 2 -4.05 -20.30 -5.95
N PRO A 3 -3.40 -20.08 -4.80
CA PRO A 3 -4.12 -19.71 -3.59
C PRO A 3 -4.96 -18.46 -3.88
N THR A 4 -6.27 -18.58 -3.75
CA THR A 4 -7.18 -17.44 -3.84
C THR A 4 -6.98 -16.64 -2.58
N HIS A 5 -6.12 -15.63 -2.66
CA HIS A 5 -5.92 -14.66 -1.61
C HIS A 5 -7.27 -14.05 -1.20
N GLY A 6 -7.44 -13.76 0.09
CA GLY A 6 -8.61 -13.02 0.57
C GLY A 6 -8.75 -11.68 -0.15
N PRO A 7 -9.96 -11.08 -0.17
CA PRO A 7 -10.23 -9.85 -0.93
C PRO A 7 -9.29 -8.70 -0.54
N LEU A 8 -8.99 -8.52 0.76
CA LEU A 8 -8.06 -7.48 1.22
C LEU A 8 -6.63 -7.69 0.72
N VAL A 9 -6.15 -8.94 0.71
CA VAL A 9 -4.82 -9.26 0.17
C VAL A 9 -4.76 -8.98 -1.33
N THR A 10 -5.83 -9.29 -2.07
CA THR A 10 -5.92 -8.93 -3.50
C THR A 10 -5.88 -7.41 -3.71
N HIS A 11 -6.61 -6.64 -2.91
CA HIS A 11 -6.59 -5.18 -2.98
C HIS A 11 -5.24 -4.57 -2.60
N TRP A 12 -4.57 -5.14 -1.59
CA TRP A 12 -3.21 -4.79 -1.21
C TRP A 12 -2.25 -4.96 -2.39
N LEU A 13 -2.22 -6.16 -2.99
CA LEU A 13 -1.34 -6.47 -4.12
C LEU A 13 -1.60 -5.54 -5.31
N ALA A 14 -2.87 -5.26 -5.62
CA ALA A 14 -3.24 -4.35 -6.70
C ALA A 14 -2.79 -2.91 -6.42
N ALA A 15 -3.08 -2.37 -5.24
CA ALA A 15 -2.70 -1.00 -4.88
C ALA A 15 -1.18 -0.81 -4.86
N ARG A 16 -0.44 -1.81 -4.35
CA ARG A 16 1.03 -1.80 -4.38
C ARG A 16 1.58 -1.84 -5.81
N ALA A 17 0.99 -2.67 -6.68
CA ALA A 17 1.39 -2.72 -8.09
C ALA A 17 1.14 -1.39 -8.81
N GLU A 18 0.01 -0.73 -8.54
CA GLU A 18 -0.30 0.60 -9.09
C GLU A 18 0.70 1.67 -8.63
N PHE A 19 1.11 1.64 -7.37
CA PHE A 19 2.15 2.54 -6.85
C PHE A 19 3.49 2.34 -7.57
N ILE A 20 3.93 1.09 -7.74
CA ILE A 20 5.16 0.76 -8.45
C ILE A 20 5.07 1.20 -9.91
N ALA A 21 3.95 0.91 -10.58
CA ALA A 21 3.72 1.28 -11.98
C ALA A 21 3.64 2.81 -12.21
N ALA A 22 3.29 3.58 -11.17
CA ALA A 22 3.31 5.03 -11.21
C ALA A 22 4.71 5.65 -11.04
N GLY A 23 5.73 4.82 -10.80
CA GLY A 23 7.10 5.28 -10.61
C GLY A 23 7.48 5.49 -9.15
N GLY A 24 6.69 5.00 -8.18
CA GLY A 24 6.91 5.23 -6.75
C GLY A 24 8.26 4.76 -6.20
N GLU A 25 8.95 3.87 -6.90
CA GLU A 25 10.31 3.41 -6.57
C GLU A 25 11.42 4.12 -7.37
N ALA A 26 11.08 4.96 -8.35
CA ALA A 26 12.01 5.62 -9.27
C ALA A 26 12.18 7.12 -8.97
N ARG A 27 13.40 7.67 -9.16
CA ARG A 27 13.72 9.09 -8.87
C ARG A 27 13.34 10.10 -9.97
N GLY A 28 12.65 9.68 -11.03
CA GLY A 28 12.51 10.47 -12.26
C GLY A 28 11.07 10.61 -12.76
N ASP A 29 10.66 9.70 -13.63
CA ASP A 29 9.37 9.73 -14.34
C ASP A 29 8.23 9.22 -13.43
N ARG A 30 7.85 10.07 -12.48
CA ARG A 30 6.82 9.77 -11.49
C ARG A 30 5.49 10.40 -11.87
N ASP A 31 4.46 9.58 -11.98
CA ASP A 31 3.08 10.06 -11.99
C ASP A 31 2.62 10.26 -10.54
N ILE A 32 2.94 11.44 -9.99
CA ILE A 32 2.65 11.80 -8.60
C ILE A 32 1.16 11.64 -8.27
N ALA A 33 0.25 11.93 -9.21
CA ALA A 33 -1.19 11.81 -8.97
C ALA A 33 -1.57 10.33 -8.78
N ARG A 34 -1.07 9.45 -9.66
CA ARG A 34 -1.32 8.01 -9.57
C ARG A 34 -0.64 7.38 -8.34
N GLU A 35 0.56 7.82 -7.97
CA GLU A 35 1.23 7.41 -6.74
C GLU A 35 0.38 7.75 -5.50
N LEU A 36 -0.11 8.99 -5.40
CA LEU A 36 -0.95 9.42 -4.28
C LEU A 36 -2.27 8.66 -4.21
N LEU A 37 -2.90 8.36 -5.34
CA LEU A 37 -4.10 7.54 -5.41
C LEU A 37 -3.83 6.11 -4.92
N ALA A 38 -2.72 5.50 -5.36
CA ALA A 38 -2.31 4.17 -4.93
C ALA A 38 -1.99 4.13 -3.43
N LEU A 39 -1.30 5.14 -2.89
CA LEU A 39 -1.05 5.28 -1.46
C LEU A 39 -2.35 5.43 -0.65
N GLY A 40 -3.31 6.22 -1.15
CA GLY A 40 -4.64 6.33 -0.53
C GLY A 40 -5.37 4.98 -0.47
N ALA A 41 -5.26 4.17 -1.53
CA ALA A 41 -5.81 2.82 -1.57
C ALA A 41 -5.10 1.90 -0.56
N VAL A 42 -3.75 1.89 -0.52
CA VAL A 42 -2.97 1.11 0.47
C VAL A 42 -3.39 1.45 1.89
N ARG A 43 -3.47 2.74 2.24
CA ARG A 43 -3.88 3.18 3.58
C ARG A 43 -5.30 2.73 3.92
N SER A 44 -6.19 2.70 2.94
CA SER A 44 -7.55 2.21 3.13
C SER A 44 -7.57 0.70 3.42
N VAL A 45 -6.79 -0.08 2.67
CA VAL A 45 -6.67 -1.54 2.90
C VAL A 45 -6.08 -1.84 4.27
N TYR A 46 -5.09 -1.09 4.72
CA TYR A 46 -4.53 -1.23 6.06
C TYR A 46 -5.58 -1.09 7.16
N TRP A 47 -6.37 0.00 7.15
CA TRP A 47 -7.39 0.23 8.19
C TRP A 47 -8.51 -0.81 8.13
N LEU A 48 -8.87 -1.28 6.93
CA LEU A 48 -9.82 -2.38 6.76
C LEU A 48 -9.27 -3.70 7.33
N ALA A 49 -7.99 -4.01 7.09
CA ALA A 49 -7.34 -5.20 7.62
C ALA A 49 -7.32 -5.17 9.16
N LEU A 50 -6.97 -4.03 9.77
CA LEU A 50 -7.07 -3.85 11.22
C LEU A 50 -8.50 -4.03 11.74
N GLY A 51 -9.48 -3.39 11.08
CA GLY A 51 -10.89 -3.49 11.47
C GLY A 51 -11.48 -4.89 11.37
N GLN A 52 -10.91 -5.75 10.51
CA GLN A 52 -11.30 -7.16 10.34
C GLN A 52 -10.47 -8.14 11.18
N GLY A 53 -9.48 -7.65 11.94
CA GLY A 53 -8.58 -8.50 12.73
C GLY A 53 -7.51 -9.22 11.90
N GLU A 54 -7.33 -8.87 10.63
CA GLU A 54 -6.31 -9.38 9.71
C GLU A 54 -4.94 -8.75 10.02
N THR A 55 -4.47 -8.96 11.25
CA THR A 55 -3.27 -8.30 11.82
C THR A 55 -1.98 -8.60 11.07
N ALA A 56 -1.87 -9.79 10.45
CA ALA A 56 -0.71 -10.15 9.63
C ALA A 56 -0.62 -9.27 8.37
N LEU A 57 -1.75 -9.08 7.67
CA LEU A 57 -1.81 -8.23 6.49
C LEU A 57 -1.61 -6.75 6.85
N ALA A 58 -2.24 -6.28 7.93
CA ALA A 58 -2.06 -4.92 8.41
C ALA A 58 -0.58 -4.62 8.72
N ARG A 59 0.12 -5.58 9.34
CA ARG A 59 1.55 -5.46 9.62
C ARG A 59 2.39 -5.43 8.34
N GLU A 60 2.14 -6.31 7.39
CA GLU A 60 2.84 -6.30 6.09
C GLU A 60 2.71 -4.94 5.40
N ILE A 61 1.51 -4.36 5.40
CA ILE A 61 1.25 -3.04 4.82
C ILE A 61 1.97 -1.94 5.59
N GLY A 62 1.95 -1.99 6.93
CA GLY A 62 2.64 -1.03 7.79
C GLY A 62 4.16 -1.04 7.58
N ASP A 63 4.76 -2.23 7.52
CA ASP A 63 6.20 -2.42 7.27
C ASP A 63 6.58 -1.84 5.89
N TRP A 64 5.82 -2.16 4.84
CA TRP A 64 6.03 -1.58 3.50
C TRP A 64 5.83 -0.05 3.49
N TRP A 65 4.80 0.45 4.18
CA TRP A 65 4.54 1.88 4.26
C TRP A 65 5.71 2.62 4.90
N HIS A 66 6.33 2.08 5.94
CA HIS A 66 7.49 2.70 6.58
C HIS A 66 8.67 2.88 5.61
N GLU A 67 8.88 1.93 4.70
CA GLU A 67 9.91 2.02 3.66
C GLU A 67 9.58 3.09 2.60
N CYS A 68 8.29 3.29 2.29
CA CYS A 68 7.84 4.25 1.25
C CYS A 68 7.50 5.65 1.78
N ALA A 69 7.15 5.79 3.06
CA ALA A 69 6.73 7.04 3.71
C ALA A 69 7.69 8.24 3.55
N PRO A 70 9.03 8.05 3.52
CA PRO A 70 9.97 9.16 3.34
C PRO A 70 9.82 9.87 1.98
N LEU A 71 9.21 9.24 0.98
CA LEU A 71 9.17 9.74 -0.40
C LEU A 71 8.05 10.77 -0.66
N HIS A 72 7.02 10.82 0.18
CA HIS A 72 5.78 11.57 -0.12
C HIS A 72 5.30 12.52 1.00
N GLY A 73 6.02 12.64 2.12
CA GLY A 73 5.66 13.57 3.20
C GLY A 73 4.30 13.28 3.86
N GLN A 74 3.79 12.05 3.73
CA GLN A 74 2.46 11.62 4.21
C GLN A 74 2.45 11.27 5.72
N GLY A 75 3.57 11.44 6.43
CA GLY A 75 3.71 11.21 7.87
C GLY A 75 3.96 9.74 8.26
N GLU A 76 4.59 9.53 9.42
CA GLU A 76 4.82 8.23 10.07
C GLU A 76 3.54 7.71 10.74
N VAL A 77 2.45 7.44 10.03
CA VAL A 77 1.24 6.95 10.74
C VAL A 77 0.49 5.89 9.95
N ILE A 78 1.11 4.73 9.92
CA ILE A 78 0.44 3.42 9.85
C ILE A 78 1.15 2.56 10.92
N GLN A 79 0.59 2.47 12.14
CA GLN A 79 1.13 1.70 13.28
C GLN A 79 0.27 0.48 13.57
#